data_AF-A0A0Q6XQ83-F1
#
_entry.id   AF-A0A0Q6XQ83-F1
#
_cell.length_a   1.000
_cell.length_b   1.000
_cell.length_c   1.000
_cell.angle_alpha   90.00
_cell.angle_beta   90.00
_cell.angle_gamma   90.00
#
_symmetry.space_group_name_H-M   'P 1'
#
loop_
_entity.id
_entity.type
_entity.pdbx_description
1 polymer ?
#
loop_
_entity_poly.entity_id
_entity_poly.type
_entity_poly.pdbx_seq_one_letter_code
_entity_poly.pdbx_strand_id
1 'polypeptide(L)'
;MRHNPLINWLAQLLLGLGLAAISLQVSLIFGRGWWEVAAGAAVVGVAGLAIAARAEWIERRRRLVEKSRTALSLPTQWSVKLDKRLPGGWVAPLAVIRDDGMRFVVDIHAFKTATWSSTPGKGSTGPRLVNAKDKPLWPDPVAALAKGALAAGAAPVLWLPKAAESGTFRHPDTNLVVVTGSPRDLKLALQSARRVTANATSPRDTEPQAA
;
A
#
# COMPACT_ATOMS: atom_id res chain seq x y z
N MET A 1 -17.09 18.71 23.56
CA MET A 1 -16.15 17.82 24.27
C MET A 1 -15.50 16.90 23.24
N ARG A 2 -14.18 17.00 23.01
CA ARG A 2 -13.49 16.16 22.03
C ARG A 2 -13.30 14.76 22.63
N HIS A 3 -14.02 13.76 22.12
CA HIS A 3 -13.81 12.36 22.51
C HIS A 3 -12.41 11.94 22.07
N ASN A 4 -11.52 11.74 23.04
CA ASN A 4 -10.15 11.31 22.77
C ASN A 4 -10.19 9.80 22.47
N PRO A 5 -9.87 9.35 21.24
CA PRO A 5 -10.06 7.96 20.82
C PRO A 5 -9.24 6.96 21.66
N LEU A 6 -8.14 7.42 22.25
CA LEU A 6 -7.32 6.65 23.19
C LEU A 6 -8.06 6.29 24.49
N ILE A 7 -8.86 7.21 25.02
CA ILE A 7 -9.60 6.99 26.29
C ILE A 7 -10.72 5.98 26.04
N ASN A 8 -11.42 6.08 24.91
CA ASN A 8 -12.48 5.14 24.55
C ASN A 8 -11.90 3.73 24.28
N TRP A 9 -10.74 3.66 23.62
CA TRP A 9 -10.03 2.40 23.39
C TRP A 9 -9.55 1.75 24.69
N LEU A 10 -8.97 2.53 25.61
CA LEU A 10 -8.53 2.02 26.91
C LEU A 10 -9.72 1.54 27.75
N ALA A 11 -10.83 2.28 27.72
CA ALA A 11 -12.06 1.89 28.41
C ALA A 11 -12.64 0.57 27.87
N GLN A 12 -12.62 0.36 26.54
CA GLN A 12 -13.04 -0.90 25.93
C GLN A 12 -12.14 -2.08 26.30
N LEU A 13 -10.82 -1.87 26.36
CA LEU A 13 -9.86 -2.88 26.80
C LEU A 13 -10.06 -3.26 28.27
N LEU A 14 -10.24 -2.26 29.14
CA LEU A 14 -10.48 -2.46 30.56
C LEU A 14 -11.83 -3.12 30.83
N LEU A 15 -12.88 -2.79 30.07
CA LEU A 15 -14.17 -3.49 30.12
C LEU A 15 -14.04 -4.95 29.66
N GLY A 16 -13.28 -5.21 28.59
CA GLY A 16 -13.01 -6.56 28.13
C GLY A 16 -12.24 -7.40 29.15
N LEU A 17 -11.21 -6.81 29.78
CA LEU A 17 -10.46 -7.43 30.89
C LEU A 17 -11.32 -7.65 32.13
N GLY A 18 -12.18 -6.69 32.47
CA GLY A 18 -13.10 -6.79 33.61
C GLY A 18 -14.12 -7.92 33.41
N LEU A 19 -14.72 -8.03 32.22
CA LEU A 19 -15.61 -9.13 31.87
C LEU A 19 -14.90 -10.48 31.88
N ALA A 20 -13.66 -10.54 31.39
CA ALA A 20 -12.84 -11.75 31.44
C ALA A 20 -12.56 -12.17 32.90
N ALA A 21 -12.21 -11.25 33.78
CA ALA A 21 -11.97 -11.52 35.19
C ALA A 21 -13.23 -12.01 35.93
N ILE A 22 -14.39 -11.41 35.64
CA ILE A 22 -15.68 -11.84 36.19
C ILE A 22 -16.04 -13.25 35.69
N SER A 23 -15.86 -13.53 34.40
CA SER A 23 -16.12 -14.85 33.83
C SER A 23 -15.20 -15.95 34.40
N LEU A 24 -13.95 -15.60 34.72
CA LEU A 24 -12.99 -16.49 35.40
C LEU A 24 -13.48 -16.82 36.82
N GLN A 25 -13.93 -15.82 37.59
CA GLN A 25 -14.47 -16.04 38.93
C GLN A 25 -15.74 -16.90 38.93
N VAL A 26 -16.68 -16.63 38.02
CA VAL A 26 -17.90 -17.45 37.88
C VAL A 26 -17.55 -18.90 37.50
N SER A 27 -16.53 -19.12 36.68
CA SER A 27 -16.08 -20.47 36.29
C SER A 27 -15.44 -21.25 37.42
N LEU A 28 -14.69 -20.58 38.30
CA LEU A 28 -14.12 -21.18 39.50
C LEU A 28 -15.21 -21.62 40.50
N ILE A 29 -16.34 -20.90 40.53
CA ILE A 29 -17.47 -21.20 41.44
C ILE A 29 -18.31 -22.40 40.94
N PHE A 30 -18.48 -22.57 39.63
CA PHE A 30 -19.42 -23.57 39.07
C PHE A 30 -18.80 -24.92 38.67
N GLY A 31 -17.51 -25.16 38.95
CA GLY A 31 -16.93 -26.51 39.13
C GLY A 31 -17.00 -27.50 37.96
N ARG A 32 -17.50 -27.10 36.78
CA ARG A 32 -17.61 -27.94 35.59
C ARG A 32 -17.06 -27.18 34.38
N GLY A 33 -16.03 -27.77 33.74
CA GLY A 33 -15.49 -27.30 32.46
C GLY A 33 -14.59 -26.06 32.51
N TRP A 34 -13.74 -25.87 33.54
CA TRP A 34 -12.81 -24.72 33.61
C TRP A 34 -11.97 -24.52 32.33
N TRP A 35 -11.66 -25.62 31.62
CA TRP A 35 -10.95 -25.59 30.35
C TRP A 35 -11.80 -25.03 29.19
N GLU A 36 -13.12 -25.21 29.19
CA GLU A 36 -14.04 -24.68 28.17
C GLU A 36 -14.13 -23.16 28.30
N VAL A 37 -14.22 -22.65 29.52
CA VAL A 37 -14.24 -21.21 29.78
C VAL A 37 -12.87 -20.58 29.53
N ALA A 38 -11.79 -21.25 29.94
CA ALA A 38 -10.44 -20.81 29.60
C ALA A 38 -10.22 -20.77 28.08
N ALA A 39 -10.71 -21.77 27.33
CA ALA A 39 -10.65 -21.80 25.87
C ALA A 39 -11.48 -20.68 25.25
N GLY A 40 -12.71 -20.45 25.72
CA GLY A 40 -13.56 -19.34 25.27
C GLY A 40 -12.90 -17.98 25.50
N ALA A 41 -12.36 -17.74 26.70
CA ALA A 41 -11.63 -16.52 27.02
C ALA A 41 -10.37 -16.34 26.16
N ALA A 42 -9.62 -17.43 25.90
CA ALA A 42 -8.45 -17.40 25.03
C ALA A 42 -8.82 -17.03 23.59
N VAL A 43 -9.90 -17.59 23.03
CA VAL A 43 -10.38 -17.26 21.68
C VAL A 43 -10.78 -15.78 21.58
N VAL A 44 -11.54 -15.27 22.55
CA VAL A 44 -11.92 -13.84 22.60
C VAL A 44 -10.68 -12.94 22.74
N GLY A 45 -9.71 -13.33 23.57
CA GLY A 45 -8.44 -12.62 23.73
C GLY A 45 -7.64 -12.54 22.43
N VAL A 46 -7.49 -13.67 21.72
CA VAL A 46 -6.78 -13.74 20.43
C VAL A 46 -7.52 -12.91 19.37
N ALA A 47 -8.84 -13.00 19.30
CA ALA A 47 -9.65 -12.21 18.38
C ALA A 47 -9.51 -10.70 18.65
N GLY A 48 -9.57 -10.29 19.91
CA GLY A 48 -9.35 -8.91 20.33
C GLY A 48 -7.96 -8.39 19.94
N LEU A 49 -6.92 -9.21 20.16
CA LEU A 49 -5.54 -8.87 19.80
C LEU A 49 -5.37 -8.76 18.27
N ALA A 50 -5.99 -9.66 17.51
CA ALA A 50 -5.97 -9.61 16.04
C ALA A 50 -6.66 -8.34 15.50
N ILE A 51 -7.80 -7.95 16.07
CA ILE A 51 -8.51 -6.71 15.72
C ILE A 51 -7.66 -5.49 16.05
N ALA A 52 -7.05 -5.46 17.25
CA ALA A 52 -6.18 -4.37 17.68
C ALA A 52 -4.95 -4.25 16.76
N ALA A 53 -4.30 -5.36 16.42
CA ALA A 53 -3.17 -5.40 15.51
C ALA A 53 -3.56 -4.88 14.11
N ARG A 54 -4.74 -5.26 13.61
CA ARG A 54 -5.26 -4.76 12.33
C ARG A 54 -5.56 -3.27 12.37
N ALA A 55 -6.16 -2.75 13.45
CA ALA A 55 -6.44 -1.34 13.62
C ALA A 55 -5.15 -0.50 13.65
N GLU A 56 -4.16 -0.95 14.41
CA GLU A 56 -2.84 -0.32 14.49
C GLU A 56 -2.13 -0.32 13.13
N TRP A 57 -2.23 -1.41 12.35
CA TRP A 57 -1.66 -1.48 11.01
C TRP A 57 -2.29 -0.47 10.04
N ILE A 58 -3.63 -0.35 10.06
CA ILE A 58 -4.36 0.63 9.24
C ILE A 58 -3.98 2.06 9.63
N GLU A 59 -3.93 2.35 10.93
CA GLU A 59 -3.60 3.66 11.46
C GLU A 59 -2.15 4.06 11.12
N ARG A 60 -1.20 3.12 11.21
CA ARG A 60 0.18 3.34 10.76
C ARG A 60 0.26 3.70 9.28
N ARG A 61 -0.52 3.00 8.43
CA ARG A 61 -0.59 3.32 7.00
C ARG A 61 -1.17 4.71 6.78
N ARG A 62 -2.25 5.06 7.48
CA ARG A 62 -2.88 6.39 7.40
C ARG A 62 -1.90 7.49 7.80
N ARG A 63 -1.20 7.35 8.92
CA ARG A 63 -0.18 8.31 9.39
C ARG A 63 0.97 8.48 8.40
N LEU A 64 1.42 7.39 7.77
CA LEU A 64 2.42 7.45 6.72
C LEU A 64 1.93 8.29 5.55
N VAL A 65 0.73 7.98 5.02
CA VAL A 65 0.14 8.67 3.89
C VAL A 65 -0.04 10.16 4.20
N GLU A 66 -0.59 10.49 5.36
CA GLU A 66 -0.81 11.89 5.79
C GLU A 66 0.51 12.66 5.87
N LYS A 67 1.52 12.09 6.54
CA LYS A 67 2.86 12.70 6.65
C LYS A 67 3.53 12.87 5.27
N SER A 68 3.36 11.89 4.39
CA SER A 68 3.89 11.94 3.04
C SER A 68 3.21 13.01 2.18
N ARG A 69 1.90 13.21 2.34
CA ARG A 69 1.12 14.25 1.66
C ARG A 69 1.52 15.65 2.10
N THR A 70 1.62 15.89 3.41
CA THR A 70 1.97 17.21 3.95
C THR A 70 3.40 17.61 3.60
N ALA A 71 4.31 16.64 3.46
CA ALA A 71 5.68 16.89 3.02
C ALA A 71 5.83 17.09 1.50
N LEU A 72 4.75 16.86 0.72
CA LEU A 72 4.81 16.90 -0.73
C LEU A 72 4.53 18.31 -1.26
N SER A 73 5.52 18.91 -1.92
CA SER A 73 5.38 20.18 -2.63
C SER A 73 5.47 19.94 -4.14
N LEU A 74 4.31 19.89 -4.79
CA LEU A 74 4.21 19.79 -6.25
C LEU A 74 4.04 21.19 -6.87
N PRO A 75 4.43 21.38 -8.14
CA PRO A 75 4.17 22.63 -8.86
C PRO A 75 2.68 23.01 -8.83
N THR A 76 2.38 24.29 -8.66
CA THR A 76 1.00 24.83 -8.58
C THR A 76 0.18 24.61 -9.87
N GLN A 77 0.88 24.43 -10.99
CA GLN A 77 0.29 24.18 -12.30
C GLN A 77 -0.17 22.71 -12.47
N TRP A 78 0.14 21.83 -11.51
CA TRP A 78 -0.32 20.45 -11.51
C TRP A 78 -1.62 20.33 -10.71
N SER A 79 -2.61 19.62 -11.25
CA SER A 79 -3.82 19.29 -10.51
C SER A 79 -3.59 18.07 -9.63
N VAL A 80 -3.70 18.26 -8.32
CA VAL A 80 -3.51 17.18 -7.33
C VAL A 80 -4.83 16.85 -6.67
N LYS A 81 -5.22 15.57 -6.73
CA LYS A 81 -6.40 15.04 -6.04
C LYS A 81 -5.98 13.99 -5.03
N LEU A 82 -6.36 14.17 -3.77
CA LEU A 82 -6.14 13.23 -2.69
C LEU A 82 -7.33 12.27 -2.58
N ASP A 83 -7.08 11.04 -2.13
CA ASP A 83 -8.11 10.02 -1.87
C ASP A 83 -9.09 9.82 -3.05
N LYS A 84 -8.55 9.82 -4.27
CA LYS A 84 -9.36 9.68 -5.48
C LYS A 84 -9.88 8.25 -5.58
N ARG A 85 -11.21 8.10 -5.50
CA ARG A 85 -11.88 6.85 -5.85
C ARG A 85 -11.68 6.56 -7.34
N LEU A 86 -11.06 5.44 -7.65
CA LEU A 86 -10.89 4.92 -9.00
C LEU A 86 -11.96 3.87 -9.30
N PRO A 87 -12.26 3.61 -10.59
CA PRO A 87 -13.15 2.51 -10.96
C PRO A 87 -12.65 1.19 -10.37
N GLY A 88 -13.56 0.36 -9.85
CA GLY A 88 -13.22 -0.88 -9.15
C GLY A 88 -13.05 -0.76 -7.63
N GLY A 89 -13.47 0.35 -7.03
CA GLY A 89 -13.58 0.52 -5.57
C GLY A 89 -12.26 0.81 -4.85
N TRP A 90 -11.15 0.92 -5.58
CA TRP A 90 -9.86 1.28 -5.03
C TRP A 90 -9.73 2.80 -4.84
N VAL A 91 -9.07 3.21 -3.75
CA VAL A 91 -8.85 4.63 -3.42
C VAL A 91 -7.37 4.93 -3.57
N ALA A 92 -7.04 5.80 -4.53
CA ALA A 92 -5.69 6.28 -4.75
C ALA A 92 -5.31 7.29 -3.65
N PRO A 93 -4.22 7.07 -2.90
CA PRO A 93 -3.75 8.07 -1.95
C PRO A 93 -3.46 9.41 -2.62
N LEU A 94 -2.96 9.39 -3.86
CA LEU A 94 -2.61 10.58 -4.60
C LEU A 94 -2.84 10.34 -6.10
N ALA A 95 -3.56 11.26 -6.75
CA ALA A 95 -3.72 11.31 -8.19
C ALA A 95 -3.25 12.69 -8.68
N VAL A 96 -2.32 12.70 -9.63
CA VAL A 96 -1.69 13.93 -10.13
C VAL A 96 -1.98 14.07 -11.62
N ILE A 97 -2.34 15.26 -12.05
CA ILE A 97 -2.41 15.64 -13.46
C ILE A 97 -1.39 16.75 -13.68
N ARG A 98 -0.39 16.47 -14.49
CA ARG A 98 0.64 17.41 -14.91
C ARG A 98 0.07 18.39 -15.94
N ASP A 99 0.74 19.51 -16.12
CA ASP A 99 0.41 20.59 -17.05
C ASP A 99 0.30 20.13 -18.51
N ASP A 100 1.10 19.15 -18.92
CA ASP A 100 1.03 18.52 -20.26
C ASP A 100 -0.11 17.48 -20.41
N GLY A 101 -1.02 17.41 -19.44
CA GLY A 101 -2.13 16.45 -19.42
C GLY A 101 -1.73 15.03 -19.01
N MET A 102 -0.50 14.80 -18.55
CA MET A 102 -0.09 13.51 -18.00
C MET A 102 -0.77 13.20 -16.69
N ARG A 103 -1.31 11.98 -16.58
CA ARG A 103 -2.01 11.53 -15.38
C ARG A 103 -1.18 10.48 -14.67
N PHE A 104 -1.03 10.62 -13.36
CA PHE A 104 -0.32 9.70 -12.50
C PHE A 104 -1.24 9.26 -11.36
N VAL A 105 -1.17 7.98 -11.03
CA VAL A 105 -1.79 7.41 -9.83
C VAL A 105 -0.65 6.95 -8.95
N VAL A 106 -0.54 7.52 -7.75
CA VAL A 106 0.55 7.25 -6.82
C VAL A 106 0.01 6.50 -5.60
N ASP A 107 0.52 5.30 -5.35
CA ASP A 107 0.32 4.59 -4.09
C ASP A 107 1.56 4.76 -3.19
N ILE A 108 1.34 4.81 -1.88
CA ILE A 108 2.38 5.14 -0.89
C ILE A 108 2.51 3.98 0.09
N HIS A 109 3.71 3.40 0.20
CA HIS A 109 3.97 2.25 1.08
C HIS A 109 5.22 2.42 1.94
N ALA A 110 5.23 1.77 3.11
CA ALA A 110 6.32 1.85 4.08
C ALA A 110 7.43 0.80 3.86
N PHE A 111 7.63 0.31 2.64
CA PHE A 111 8.68 -0.67 2.38
C PHE A 111 10.07 -0.04 2.50
N LYS A 112 10.98 -0.75 3.16
CA LYS A 112 12.38 -0.32 3.34
C LYS A 112 13.25 -0.59 2.12
N THR A 113 12.88 -1.60 1.33
CA THR A 113 13.56 -2.00 0.11
C THR A 113 12.54 -2.52 -0.88
N ALA A 114 12.76 -2.24 -2.16
CA ALA A 114 11.98 -2.78 -3.26
C ALA A 114 12.89 -2.88 -4.48
N THR A 115 13.08 -4.10 -4.98
CA THR A 115 13.84 -4.39 -6.19
C THR A 115 13.02 -5.29 -7.10
N TRP A 116 13.33 -5.26 -8.38
CA TRP A 116 12.76 -6.22 -9.33
C TRP A 116 13.50 -7.54 -9.18
N SER A 117 12.75 -8.63 -8.94
CA SER A 117 13.34 -9.96 -8.96
C SER A 117 13.77 -10.29 -10.39
N SER A 118 15.01 -10.74 -10.53
CA SER A 118 15.56 -11.29 -11.78
C SER A 118 15.06 -12.70 -12.06
N THR A 119 14.46 -13.37 -11.08
CA THR A 119 14.01 -14.74 -11.17
C THR A 119 12.52 -14.78 -11.57
N PRO A 120 12.15 -15.39 -12.69
CA PRO A 120 10.74 -15.58 -13.03
C PRO A 120 10.09 -16.46 -11.95
N GLY A 121 9.04 -15.94 -11.31
CA GLY A 121 8.36 -16.65 -10.23
C GLY A 121 7.64 -17.90 -10.75
N LYS A 122 7.68 -19.01 -10.00
CA LYS A 122 6.82 -20.18 -10.26
C LYS A 122 5.35 -19.73 -10.38
N GLY A 123 4.78 -19.79 -11.59
CA GLY A 123 3.38 -19.45 -11.88
C GLY A 123 3.07 -17.97 -12.10
N SER A 124 4.06 -17.08 -12.19
CA SER A 124 3.87 -15.66 -12.51
C SER A 124 4.80 -15.26 -13.65
N THR A 125 4.23 -15.07 -14.85
CA THR A 125 4.91 -14.64 -16.09
C THR A 125 5.29 -13.16 -16.11
N GLY A 126 5.63 -12.58 -14.95
CA GLY A 126 5.93 -11.16 -14.83
C GLY A 126 6.97 -10.87 -13.73
N PRO A 127 7.84 -9.87 -13.91
CA PRO A 127 8.77 -9.43 -12.89
C PRO A 127 8.05 -9.04 -11.61
N ARG A 128 8.55 -9.54 -10.48
CA ARG A 128 7.94 -9.38 -9.17
C ARG A 128 8.72 -8.37 -8.34
N LEU A 129 8.02 -7.45 -7.67
CA LEU A 129 8.64 -6.57 -6.70
C LEU A 129 8.92 -7.37 -5.41
N VAL A 130 10.20 -7.45 -5.05
CA VAL A 130 10.70 -8.19 -3.89
C VAL A 130 11.40 -7.26 -2.93
N ASN A 131 11.52 -7.69 -1.67
CA ASN A 131 12.35 -7.03 -0.68
C ASN A 131 13.81 -7.51 -0.78
N ALA A 132 14.68 -6.95 0.05
CA ALA A 132 16.09 -7.33 0.14
C ALA A 132 16.37 -8.81 0.46
N LYS A 133 15.37 -9.59 0.91
CA LYS A 133 15.47 -11.03 1.16
C LYS A 133 14.90 -11.87 0.00
N ASP A 134 14.73 -11.25 -1.18
CA ASP A 134 14.05 -11.82 -2.36
C ASP A 134 12.64 -12.35 -2.06
N LYS A 135 12.04 -11.88 -0.96
CA LYS A 135 10.67 -12.23 -0.62
C LYS A 135 9.71 -11.23 -1.27
N PRO A 136 8.56 -11.71 -1.74
CA PRO A 136 7.51 -10.84 -2.25
C PRO A 136 7.13 -9.74 -1.27
N LEU A 137 6.86 -8.55 -1.78
CA LEU A 137 6.25 -7.52 -0.96
C LEU A 137 4.84 -7.95 -0.57
N TRP A 138 4.54 -7.85 0.73
CA TRP A 138 3.24 -8.16 1.28
C TRP A 138 2.70 -6.98 2.09
N PRO A 139 1.45 -6.55 1.84
CA PRO A 139 0.58 -6.97 0.73
C PRO A 139 1.15 -6.58 -0.65
N ASP A 140 0.75 -7.27 -1.72
CA ASP A 140 1.20 -6.96 -3.09
C ASP A 140 0.67 -5.56 -3.52
N PRO A 141 1.53 -4.56 -3.68
CA PRO A 141 1.11 -3.21 -4.03
C PRO A 141 0.89 -3.04 -5.54
N VAL A 142 1.41 -3.95 -6.38
CA VAL A 142 1.53 -3.72 -7.83
C VAL A 142 0.22 -4.01 -8.54
N ALA A 143 -0.40 -5.15 -8.27
CA ALA A 143 -1.60 -5.59 -8.98
C ALA A 143 -2.77 -4.59 -8.84
N ALA A 144 -3.04 -4.13 -7.62
CA ALA A 144 -4.12 -3.17 -7.37
C ALA A 144 -3.85 -1.80 -7.99
N LEU A 145 -2.60 -1.32 -7.88
CA LEU A 145 -2.17 -0.05 -8.45
C LEU A 145 -2.23 -0.07 -9.99
N ALA A 146 -1.73 -1.13 -10.62
CA ALA A 146 -1.76 -1.28 -12.08
C ALA A 146 -3.20 -1.29 -12.61
N LYS A 147 -4.10 -2.05 -11.96
CA LYS A 147 -5.52 -2.10 -12.32
C LYS A 147 -6.19 -0.73 -12.17
N GLY A 148 -5.95 -0.03 -11.06
CA GLY A 148 -6.50 1.30 -10.80
C GLY A 148 -5.99 2.35 -11.79
N ALA A 149 -4.69 2.35 -12.07
CA ALA A 149 -4.05 3.27 -12.99
C ALA A 149 -4.54 3.06 -14.44
N LEU A 150 -4.68 1.80 -14.87
CA LEU A 150 -5.24 1.45 -16.17
C LEU A 150 -6.69 1.96 -16.32
N ALA A 151 -7.54 1.73 -15.31
CA ALA A 151 -8.91 2.24 -15.31
C ALA A 151 -9.00 3.77 -15.32
N ALA A 152 -7.98 4.46 -14.81
CA ALA A 152 -7.90 5.92 -14.78
C ALA A 152 -7.21 6.52 -16.03
N GLY A 153 -6.69 5.69 -16.94
CA GLY A 153 -5.83 6.12 -18.05
C GLY A 153 -4.60 6.90 -17.55
N ALA A 154 -4.00 6.44 -16.47
CA ALA A 154 -2.89 7.09 -15.76
C ALA A 154 -1.68 6.15 -15.65
N ALA A 155 -0.49 6.73 -15.50
CA ALA A 155 0.72 5.96 -15.21
C ALA A 155 0.76 5.55 -13.73
N PRO A 156 0.95 4.26 -13.42
CA PRO A 156 1.07 3.79 -12.05
C PRO A 156 2.43 4.17 -11.46
N VAL A 157 2.42 4.74 -10.26
CA VAL A 157 3.63 5.11 -9.51
C VAL A 157 3.55 4.54 -8.11
N LEU A 158 4.55 3.77 -7.70
CA LEU A 158 4.69 3.27 -6.35
C LEU A 158 5.76 4.09 -5.62
N TRP A 159 5.38 4.85 -4.60
CA TRP A 159 6.31 5.65 -3.82
C TRP A 159 6.61 5.05 -2.45
N LEU A 160 7.90 4.90 -2.14
CA LEU A 160 8.43 4.28 -0.94
C LEU A 160 9.24 5.31 -0.13
N PRO A 161 8.57 6.16 0.66
CA PRO A 161 9.21 7.23 1.44
C PRO A 161 10.12 6.74 2.57
N LYS A 162 10.00 5.47 2.97
CA LYS A 162 10.81 4.86 4.03
C LYS A 162 11.89 3.91 3.51
N ALA A 163 12.14 3.93 2.20
CA ALA A 163 13.20 3.14 1.62
C ALA A 163 14.58 3.59 2.15
N ALA A 164 15.48 2.63 2.35
CA ALA A 164 16.84 2.91 2.83
C ALA A 164 17.67 3.66 1.77
N GLU A 165 17.43 3.35 0.49
CA GLU A 165 18.14 3.94 -0.65
C GLU A 165 17.16 4.75 -1.50
N SER A 166 17.60 5.93 -1.96
CA SER A 166 16.86 6.74 -2.92
C SER A 166 17.13 6.28 -4.36
N GLY A 167 16.11 6.35 -5.20
CA GLY A 167 16.19 5.79 -6.53
C GLY A 167 14.86 5.85 -7.27
N THR A 168 14.92 5.69 -8.58
CA THR A 168 13.74 5.55 -9.43
C THR A 168 13.97 4.40 -10.38
N PHE A 169 13.13 3.38 -10.29
CA PHE A 169 13.22 2.18 -11.09
C PHE A 169 11.95 2.08 -11.92
N ARG A 170 12.09 1.84 -13.22
CA ARG A 170 10.96 1.51 -14.07
C ARG A 170 10.98 0.03 -14.34
N HIS A 171 9.81 -0.57 -14.34
CA HIS A 171 9.69 -1.90 -14.89
C HIS A 171 9.79 -1.81 -16.41
N PRO A 172 10.49 -2.75 -17.08
CA PRO A 172 10.63 -2.75 -18.53
C PRO A 172 9.30 -2.96 -19.26
N ASP A 173 8.49 -3.94 -18.84
CA ASP A 173 7.25 -4.31 -19.54
C ASP A 173 5.95 -3.72 -18.96
N THR A 174 5.98 -3.23 -17.71
CA THR A 174 4.85 -2.58 -17.07
C THR A 174 5.21 -1.12 -16.91
N ASN A 175 4.33 -0.19 -17.29
CA ASN A 175 4.57 1.25 -17.14
C ASN A 175 4.65 1.72 -15.67
N LEU A 176 4.89 0.81 -14.72
CA LEU A 176 5.08 1.08 -13.31
C LEU A 176 6.42 1.76 -13.06
N VAL A 177 6.33 2.92 -12.40
CA VAL A 177 7.49 3.63 -11.87
C VAL A 177 7.53 3.41 -10.36
N VAL A 178 8.59 2.80 -9.86
CA VAL A 178 8.88 2.68 -8.43
C VAL A 178 9.82 3.80 -8.04
N VAL A 179 9.43 4.62 -7.08
CA VAL A 179 10.24 5.72 -6.56
C VAL A 179 10.56 5.44 -5.10
N THR A 180 11.84 5.44 -4.76
CA THR A 180 12.33 5.27 -3.39
C THR A 180 12.96 6.58 -2.93
N GLY A 181 12.68 6.98 -1.68
CA GLY A 181 13.26 8.18 -1.08
C GLY A 181 12.28 9.32 -0.87
N SER A 182 12.80 10.55 -0.90
CA SER A 182 12.14 11.76 -0.42
C SER A 182 11.00 12.25 -1.32
N PRO A 183 10.16 13.20 -0.85
CA PRO A 183 9.16 13.86 -1.70
C PRO A 183 9.76 14.57 -2.91
N ARG A 184 11.03 15.02 -2.80
CA ARG A 184 11.78 15.62 -3.91
C ARG A 184 12.05 14.60 -5.01
N ASP A 185 12.41 13.37 -4.63
CA ASP A 185 12.65 12.28 -5.58
C ASP A 185 11.36 11.90 -6.32
N LEU A 186 10.22 11.86 -5.61
CA LEU A 186 8.91 11.71 -6.25
C LEU A 186 8.62 12.83 -7.25
N LYS A 187 8.86 14.10 -6.87
CA LYS A 187 8.67 15.23 -7.77
C LYS A 187 9.52 15.09 -9.03
N LEU A 188 10.81 14.77 -8.89
CA LEU A 188 11.73 14.58 -10.01
C LEU A 188 11.32 13.39 -10.90
N ALA A 189 10.85 12.30 -10.30
CA ALA A 189 10.33 11.15 -11.02
C ALA A 189 9.07 11.51 -11.83
N LEU A 190 8.14 12.27 -11.25
CA LEU A 190 6.94 12.74 -11.96
C LEU A 190 7.26 13.75 -13.07
N GLN A 191 8.30 14.57 -12.91
CA GLN A 191 8.76 15.50 -13.94
C GLN A 191 9.44 14.78 -15.11
N SER A 192 10.30 13.79 -14.81
CA SER A 192 11.01 13.00 -15.83
C SER A 192 10.17 11.88 -16.46
N ALA A 193 9.02 11.55 -15.88
CA ALA A 193 8.10 10.58 -16.45
C ALA A 193 7.57 11.06 -17.80
N ARG A 194 7.78 10.26 -18.85
CA ARG A 194 7.16 10.43 -20.17
C ARG A 194 6.08 9.37 -20.35
N ARG A 195 5.06 9.63 -21.20
CA ARG A 195 4.21 8.53 -21.70
C ARG A 195 5.13 7.58 -22.44
N VAL A 196 5.36 6.41 -21.88
CA VAL A 196 5.60 5.25 -22.74
C VAL A 196 4.20 4.78 -23.09
N THR A 197 3.72 5.25 -24.24
CA THR A 197 2.51 4.70 -24.84
C THR A 197 2.76 3.20 -24.93
N ALA A 198 2.01 2.41 -24.15
CA ALA A 198 1.95 0.97 -24.35
C ALA A 198 1.25 0.77 -25.70
N ASN A 199 2.05 0.88 -26.77
CA ASN A 199 1.82 0.62 -28.19
C ASN A 199 2.96 1.26 -29.00
N ALA A 200 4.23 1.01 -28.62
CA ALA A 200 5.30 1.04 -29.61
C ALA A 200 5.22 -0.29 -30.37
N THR A 201 4.43 -0.22 -31.44
CA THR A 201 4.37 -1.07 -32.62
C THR A 201 5.46 -2.13 -32.73
N SER A 202 5.05 -3.37 -33.02
CA SER A 202 5.90 -4.42 -33.60
C SER A 202 6.85 -3.82 -34.62
N PRO A 203 8.15 -4.20 -34.68
CA PRO A 203 8.99 -3.83 -35.80
C PRO A 203 8.29 -4.35 -37.05
N ARG A 204 7.74 -3.40 -37.80
CA ARG A 204 7.13 -3.61 -39.10
C ARG A 204 8.22 -4.22 -39.96
N ASP A 205 7.86 -5.30 -40.65
CA ASP A 205 8.71 -6.06 -41.54
C ASP A 205 9.64 -5.13 -42.33
N THR A 206 10.94 -5.33 -42.14
CA THR A 206 11.95 -4.80 -43.05
C THR A 206 11.73 -5.54 -44.37
N GLU A 207 10.86 -4.99 -45.22
CA GLU A 207 10.80 -5.33 -46.64
C GLU A 207 12.16 -4.92 -47.23
N PRO A 208 13.02 -5.87 -47.65
CA PRO A 208 14.20 -5.52 -48.40
C PRO A 208 13.75 -5.21 -49.82
N GLN A 209 13.72 -3.91 -50.15
CA GLN A 209 13.92 -3.49 -51.53
C GLN A 209 15.25 -4.08 -52.02
N ALA A 210 15.17 -5.00 -52.97
CA ALA A 210 16.28 -5.39 -53.81
C ALA A 210 15.76 -5.58 -55.25
N ALA A 211 16.18 -4.64 -56.09
CA ALA A 211 16.34 -4.66 -57.55
C ALA A 211 15.18 -5.18 -58.43
#